data_AF-A0A382IBM3-F1
#
_entry.id   AF-A0A382IBM3-F1
#
_cell.length_a   1.000
_cell.length_b   1.000
_cell.length_c   1.000
_cell.angle_alpha   90.00
_cell.angle_beta   90.00
_cell.angle_gamma   90.00
#
_symmetry.space_group_name_H-M   'P 1'
#
loop_
_entity.id
_entity.type
_entity.pdbx_description
1 polymer ?
#
loop_
_entity_poly.entity_id
_entity_poly.type
_entity_poly.pdbx_seq_one_letter_code
_entity_poly.pdbx_strand_id
1 'polypeptide(L)'
;SIFYWEGTRHGTGNDRWLFFIAYFFGLGGGLHLLCLLTIPALIILAWFGDKDLRRLILVMAGAGIQGLIVLTAFAENPASARLIALLAAAAAAIFYTYIWNSHSHYRQTLQYLVGAGLAVLVARLVFGPGTQMKVVVALCAAGILYHLFKTDRRALGLMVGTVILFGIGYSTYVALLIRSGLDPGIDMNNPENLTNFFAFLNREQYGTDSQLLGMLTERSSRSYQLWHQQMKYFFQQWPFPFLERDHIFRWATEDAPHVISISLVPMVAGLGGLLWHGKRDWRRFLAVLTMFVIMGLGLSLYLNMPDPQPRERHYVFGGMFLAWTLWMGLGWTALVDTIRRQFSLPTNAISAISVVGLLLPLGVGAKLYHEMDRTDDFIAYDYAYNLLQSCDPNSLLFTNGDNDTFPLWYMQEVEGIRTDVRVVNLSLLNTGWYIKQLRDREPKVAMS
;
A
#
# COMPACT_ATOMS: atom_id res chain seq x y z
N SER A 1 -7.03 -15.44 -20.93
CA SER A 1 -6.31 -15.35 -19.65
C SER A 1 -7.04 -14.34 -18.78
N ILE A 2 -6.92 -14.42 -17.45
CA ILE A 2 -7.54 -13.45 -16.51
C ILE A 2 -6.78 -12.11 -16.56
N PHE A 3 -5.47 -12.13 -16.84
CA PHE A 3 -4.68 -10.93 -17.04
C PHE A 3 -4.45 -10.67 -18.53
N TYR A 4 -4.89 -9.50 -19.00
CA TYR A 4 -4.78 -9.08 -20.41
C TYR A 4 -3.32 -9.03 -20.87
N TRP A 5 -2.43 -8.54 -20.01
CA TRP A 5 -0.99 -8.43 -20.27
C TRP A 5 -0.29 -9.78 -20.61
N GLU A 6 -0.81 -10.88 -20.07
CA GLU A 6 -0.25 -12.23 -20.28
C GLU A 6 -0.95 -12.99 -21.42
N GLY A 7 -2.11 -12.52 -21.87
CA GLY A 7 -2.93 -13.18 -22.89
C GLY A 7 -2.51 -12.90 -24.33
N THR A 8 -1.84 -11.78 -24.56
CA THR A 8 -1.23 -11.42 -25.85
C THR A 8 0.16 -12.01 -25.91
N ARG A 9 0.45 -12.83 -26.93
CA ARG A 9 1.76 -13.49 -27.14
C ARG A 9 2.90 -12.51 -26.81
N HIS A 10 3.75 -12.90 -25.85
CA HIS A 10 4.81 -12.05 -25.29
C HIS A 10 5.74 -11.52 -26.40
N GLY A 11 5.94 -10.20 -26.38
CA GLY A 11 6.72 -9.42 -27.35
C GLY A 11 6.68 -7.93 -27.00
N THR A 12 7.43 -7.10 -27.74
CA THR A 12 7.57 -5.65 -27.50
C THR A 12 6.24 -4.89 -27.38
N GLY A 13 5.16 -5.41 -27.99
CA GLY A 13 3.80 -4.85 -27.86
C GLY A 13 3.18 -4.91 -26.46
N ASN A 14 3.77 -5.68 -25.53
CA ASN A 14 3.31 -5.78 -24.14
C ASN A 14 4.10 -4.88 -23.17
N ASP A 15 5.22 -4.31 -23.60
CA ASP A 15 6.07 -3.45 -22.76
C ASP A 15 5.32 -2.18 -22.33
N ARG A 16 4.39 -1.69 -23.16
CA ARG A 16 3.49 -0.57 -22.85
C ARG A 16 2.68 -0.75 -21.56
N TRP A 17 2.34 -1.98 -21.20
CA TRP A 17 1.60 -2.26 -19.98
C TRP A 17 2.49 -2.22 -18.74
N LEU A 18 3.78 -2.58 -18.88
CA LEU A 18 4.75 -2.42 -17.79
C LEU A 18 4.97 -0.93 -17.49
N PHE A 19 5.08 -0.13 -18.54
CA PHE A 19 5.12 1.32 -18.47
C PHE A 19 3.86 1.92 -17.85
N PHE A 20 2.69 1.46 -18.28
CA PHE A 20 1.42 1.87 -17.68
C PHE A 20 1.34 1.50 -16.19
N ILE A 21 1.74 0.28 -15.82
CA ILE A 21 1.82 -0.16 -14.42
C ILE A 21 2.77 0.76 -13.65
N ALA A 22 3.96 1.06 -14.17
CA ALA A 22 4.94 1.94 -13.54
C ALA A 22 4.39 3.35 -13.27
N TYR A 23 3.71 3.92 -14.26
CA TYR A 23 3.03 5.22 -14.12
C TYR A 23 1.94 5.19 -13.05
N PHE A 24 1.04 4.20 -13.11
CA PHE A 24 -0.03 4.04 -12.11
C PHE A 24 0.53 3.78 -10.71
N PHE A 25 1.67 3.09 -10.62
CA PHE A 25 2.36 2.83 -9.38
C PHE A 25 2.95 4.11 -8.79
N GLY A 26 3.56 4.96 -9.62
CA GLY A 26 4.04 6.29 -9.24
C GLY A 26 2.88 7.20 -8.78
N LEU A 27 1.79 7.22 -9.54
CA LEU A 27 0.57 7.97 -9.22
C LEU A 27 -0.05 7.48 -7.91
N GLY A 28 -0.16 6.16 -7.72
CA GLY A 28 -0.64 5.53 -6.50
C GLY A 28 0.25 5.83 -5.30
N GLY A 29 1.58 5.85 -5.49
CA GLY A 29 2.53 6.26 -4.46
C GLY A 29 2.35 7.71 -3.99
N GLY A 30 1.85 8.59 -4.89
CA GLY A 30 1.37 9.95 -4.61
C GLY A 30 0.22 10.03 -3.61
N LEU A 31 -0.68 9.05 -3.67
CA LEU A 31 -1.93 9.03 -2.90
C LEU A 31 -1.81 8.18 -1.63
N HIS A 32 -1.34 6.94 -1.76
CA HIS A 32 -1.25 5.99 -0.65
C HIS A 32 -0.20 4.90 -0.92
N LEU A 33 0.65 4.65 0.08
CA LEU A 33 1.72 3.63 0.01
C LEU A 33 1.25 2.16 -0.03
N LEU A 34 -0.06 1.88 0.04
CA LEU A 34 -0.57 0.51 0.02
C LEU A 34 -0.33 -0.18 -1.32
N CYS A 35 -0.14 0.60 -2.41
CA CYS A 35 0.27 0.05 -3.70
C CYS A 35 1.59 -0.74 -3.62
N LEU A 36 2.50 -0.36 -2.70
CA LEU A 36 3.77 -1.06 -2.45
C LEU A 36 3.60 -2.54 -2.10
N LEU A 37 2.50 -2.87 -1.43
CA LEU A 37 2.20 -4.24 -1.00
C LEU A 37 1.77 -5.15 -2.16
N THR A 38 1.48 -4.58 -3.33
CA THR A 38 1.15 -5.35 -4.54
C THR A 38 2.40 -5.81 -5.32
N ILE A 39 3.58 -5.24 -5.04
CA ILE A 39 4.83 -5.56 -5.74
C ILE A 39 5.12 -7.07 -5.72
N PRO A 40 5.01 -7.79 -4.58
CA PRO A 40 5.30 -9.22 -4.56
C PRO A 40 4.38 -10.02 -5.50
N ALA A 41 3.09 -9.68 -5.56
CA ALA A 41 2.15 -10.31 -6.48
C ALA A 41 2.49 -10.01 -7.95
N LEU A 42 2.85 -8.75 -8.26
CA LEU A 42 3.30 -8.34 -9.60
C LEU A 42 4.58 -9.06 -10.02
N ILE A 43 5.55 -9.21 -9.11
CA ILE A 43 6.80 -9.95 -9.36
C ILE A 43 6.47 -11.41 -9.72
N ILE A 44 5.54 -12.05 -9.01
CA ILE A 44 5.14 -13.43 -9.30
C ILE A 44 4.50 -13.54 -10.69
N LEU A 45 3.57 -12.65 -11.04
CA LEU A 45 2.97 -12.63 -12.38
C LEU A 45 4.02 -12.41 -13.47
N ALA A 46 4.88 -11.43 -13.26
CA ALA A 46 5.95 -11.06 -14.17
C ALA A 46 6.97 -12.21 -14.36
N TRP A 47 7.27 -12.94 -13.28
CA TRP A 47 8.18 -14.09 -13.28
C TRP A 47 7.69 -15.23 -14.18
N PHE A 48 6.38 -15.48 -14.20
CA PHE A 48 5.77 -16.55 -14.99
C PHE A 48 5.38 -16.13 -16.41
N GLY A 49 5.22 -14.83 -16.67
CA GLY A 49 4.81 -14.31 -17.96
C GLY A 49 5.93 -14.33 -19.02
N ASP A 50 7.02 -13.59 -18.81
CA ASP A 50 8.04 -13.37 -19.86
C ASP A 50 9.45 -13.70 -19.33
N LYS A 51 10.23 -14.43 -20.13
CA LYS A 51 11.64 -14.74 -19.82
C LYS A 51 12.49 -13.47 -19.76
N ASP A 52 12.20 -12.48 -20.60
CA ASP A 52 12.91 -11.21 -20.60
C ASP A 52 12.53 -10.33 -19.40
N LEU A 53 11.26 -10.37 -18.98
CA LEU A 53 10.85 -9.69 -17.75
C LEU A 53 11.40 -10.38 -16.51
N ARG A 54 11.51 -11.71 -16.53
CA ARG A 54 12.26 -12.46 -15.52
C ARG A 54 13.71 -11.96 -15.44
N ARG A 55 14.33 -11.59 -16.58
CA ARG A 55 15.66 -10.94 -16.57
C ARG A 55 15.64 -9.67 -15.74
N LEU A 56 14.71 -8.78 -16.06
CA LEU A 56 14.59 -7.49 -15.41
C LEU A 56 14.32 -7.63 -13.90
N ILE A 57 13.42 -8.52 -13.50
CA ILE A 57 13.14 -8.81 -12.09
C ILE A 57 14.40 -9.27 -11.38
N LEU A 58 15.17 -10.19 -11.97
CA LEU A 58 16.38 -10.71 -11.36
C LEU A 58 17.43 -9.62 -11.16
N VAL A 59 17.60 -8.75 -12.17
CA VAL A 59 18.53 -7.61 -12.11
C VAL A 59 18.07 -6.59 -11.07
N MET A 60 16.80 -6.21 -11.07
CA MET A 60 16.23 -5.23 -10.13
C MET A 60 16.23 -5.76 -8.69
N ALA A 61 15.91 -7.03 -8.48
CA ALA A 61 15.99 -7.67 -7.16
C ALA A 61 17.44 -7.74 -6.67
N GLY A 62 18.40 -8.09 -7.54
CA GLY A 62 19.82 -8.06 -7.18
C GLY A 62 20.31 -6.65 -6.85
N ALA A 63 19.97 -5.66 -7.67
CA ALA A 63 20.29 -4.26 -7.39
C ALA A 63 19.64 -3.76 -6.10
N GLY A 64 18.38 -4.11 -5.84
CA GLY A 64 17.65 -3.76 -4.62
C GLY A 64 18.24 -4.42 -3.37
N ILE A 65 18.61 -5.70 -3.46
CA ILE A 65 19.30 -6.41 -2.37
C ILE A 65 20.67 -5.79 -2.10
N GLN A 66 21.45 -5.44 -3.13
CA GLN A 66 22.70 -4.70 -2.92
C GLN A 66 22.46 -3.33 -2.29
N GLY A 67 21.46 -2.59 -2.78
CA GLY A 67 21.05 -1.33 -2.21
C GLY A 67 20.69 -1.48 -0.73
N LEU A 68 19.97 -2.54 -0.36
CA LEU A 68 19.62 -2.82 1.03
C LEU A 68 20.85 -3.18 1.87
N ILE A 69 21.76 -4.03 1.39
CA ILE A 69 23.02 -4.36 2.08
C ILE A 69 23.84 -3.10 2.32
N VAL A 70 23.98 -2.27 1.30
CA VAL A 70 24.62 -0.95 1.35
C VAL A 70 23.91 -0.10 2.42
N LEU A 71 22.63 0.20 2.28
CA LEU A 71 21.86 1.04 3.20
C LEU A 71 21.91 0.55 4.66
N THR A 72 21.84 -0.76 4.89
CA THR A 72 21.82 -1.38 6.23
C THR A 72 23.20 -1.51 6.85
N ALA A 73 24.25 -1.76 6.05
CA ALA A 73 25.64 -1.63 6.49
C ALA A 73 26.00 -0.18 6.90
N PHE A 74 25.16 0.79 6.53
CA PHE A 74 25.36 2.22 6.77
C PHE A 74 24.35 2.86 7.73
N ALA A 75 23.43 2.11 8.32
CA ALA A 75 22.45 2.65 9.26
C ALA A 75 23.06 2.88 10.66
N GLU A 76 22.75 4.04 11.26
CA GLU A 76 23.36 4.54 12.50
C GLU A 76 22.92 3.76 13.76
N ASN A 77 21.84 2.98 13.68
CA ASN A 77 21.27 2.22 14.80
C ASN A 77 21.80 0.77 14.84
N PRO A 78 22.62 0.37 15.84
CA PRO A 78 23.59 -0.70 15.65
C PRO A 78 23.04 -2.13 15.70
N ALA A 79 21.98 -2.44 16.47
CA ALA A 79 21.59 -3.84 16.65
C ALA A 79 20.69 -4.35 15.52
N SER A 80 19.67 -3.57 15.18
CA SER A 80 18.67 -3.98 14.20
C SER A 80 19.10 -3.80 12.76
N ALA A 81 19.84 -2.73 12.46
CA ALA A 81 20.44 -2.54 11.15
C ALA A 81 21.39 -3.69 10.79
N ARG A 82 22.19 -4.15 11.77
CA ARG A 82 23.09 -5.31 11.58
C ARG A 82 22.33 -6.59 11.31
N LEU A 83 21.23 -6.85 12.04
CA LEU A 83 20.39 -8.01 11.78
C LEU A 83 19.77 -7.97 10.39
N ILE A 84 19.19 -6.83 9.99
CA ILE A 84 18.59 -6.65 8.65
C ILE A 84 19.67 -6.79 7.57
N ALA A 85 20.87 -6.23 7.78
CA ALA A 85 22.00 -6.37 6.87
C ALA A 85 22.43 -7.82 6.70
N LEU A 86 22.52 -8.58 7.79
CA LEU A 86 22.87 -10.02 7.75
C LEU A 86 21.80 -10.83 7.03
N LEU A 87 20.52 -10.57 7.30
CA LEU A 87 19.41 -11.23 6.62
C LEU A 87 19.38 -10.88 5.12
N ALA A 88 19.61 -9.61 4.77
CA ALA A 88 19.71 -9.15 3.40
C ALA A 88 20.90 -9.78 2.67
N ALA A 89 22.06 -9.87 3.32
CA ALA A 89 23.26 -10.51 2.78
C ALA A 89 23.07 -12.03 2.60
N ALA A 90 22.43 -12.70 3.55
CA ALA A 90 22.08 -14.12 3.44
C ALA A 90 21.09 -14.37 2.29
N ALA A 91 20.04 -13.53 2.18
CA ALA A 91 19.10 -13.58 1.07
C ALA A 91 19.80 -13.31 -0.27
N ALA A 92 20.73 -12.35 -0.31
CA ALA A 92 21.55 -12.06 -1.48
C ALA A 92 22.39 -13.27 -1.90
N ALA A 93 23.08 -13.89 -0.95
CA ALA A 93 23.90 -15.06 -1.20
C ALA A 93 23.06 -16.19 -1.81
N ILE A 94 21.92 -16.52 -1.19
CA ILE A 94 20.99 -17.55 -1.71
C ILE A 94 20.51 -17.18 -3.11
N PHE A 95 20.07 -15.94 -3.31
CA PHE A 95 19.53 -15.45 -4.57
C PHE A 95 20.59 -15.47 -5.69
N TYR A 96 21.80 -15.00 -5.40
CA TYR A 96 22.92 -14.96 -6.33
C TYR A 96 23.46 -16.34 -6.65
N THR A 97 23.59 -17.23 -5.68
CA THR A 97 23.94 -18.64 -5.92
C THR A 97 22.90 -19.32 -6.79
N TYR A 98 21.60 -19.08 -6.53
CA TYR A 98 20.53 -19.60 -7.38
C TYR A 98 20.67 -19.09 -8.82
N ILE A 99 20.80 -17.77 -9.04
CA ILE A 99 20.96 -17.20 -10.39
C ILE A 99 22.22 -17.75 -11.07
N TRP A 100 23.34 -17.80 -10.36
CA TRP A 100 24.62 -18.27 -10.90
C TRP A 100 24.55 -19.70 -11.45
N ASN A 101 23.83 -20.55 -10.74
CA ASN A 101 23.65 -21.96 -11.08
C ASN A 101 22.55 -22.18 -12.13
N SER A 102 21.43 -21.46 -12.03
CA SER A 102 20.24 -21.70 -12.86
C SER A 102 20.17 -20.84 -14.13
N HIS A 103 20.90 -19.72 -14.20
CA HIS A 103 20.82 -18.77 -15.31
C HIS A 103 22.20 -18.25 -15.73
N SER A 104 22.95 -19.06 -16.51
CA SER A 104 24.32 -18.75 -16.95
C SER A 104 24.48 -17.42 -17.70
N HIS A 105 23.46 -16.99 -18.43
CA HIS A 105 23.43 -15.72 -19.17
C HIS A 105 23.58 -14.47 -18.26
N TYR A 106 23.31 -14.59 -16.96
CA TYR A 106 23.33 -13.47 -16.02
C TYR A 106 24.59 -13.38 -15.18
N ARG A 107 25.51 -14.33 -15.32
CA ARG A 107 26.72 -14.36 -14.50
C ARG A 107 27.51 -13.07 -14.61
N GLN A 108 27.61 -12.52 -15.81
CA GLN A 108 28.30 -11.25 -16.03
C GLN A 108 27.56 -10.08 -15.38
N THR A 109 26.25 -9.95 -15.60
CA THR A 109 25.43 -8.90 -14.95
C THR A 109 25.50 -9.00 -13.43
N LEU A 110 25.52 -10.21 -12.88
CA LEU A 110 25.67 -10.46 -11.46
C LEU A 110 27.04 -10.01 -10.94
N GLN A 111 28.12 -10.26 -11.70
CA GLN A 111 29.45 -9.75 -11.36
C GLN A 111 29.48 -8.21 -11.33
N TYR A 112 28.81 -7.53 -12.26
CA TYR A 112 28.68 -6.07 -12.23
C TYR A 112 27.91 -5.60 -10.97
N LEU A 113 26.80 -6.26 -10.60
CA LEU A 113 26.02 -5.90 -9.41
C LEU A 113 26.80 -6.14 -8.11
N VAL A 114 27.45 -7.30 -7.98
CA VAL A 114 28.28 -7.63 -6.81
C VAL A 114 29.51 -6.73 -6.75
N GLY A 115 30.19 -6.52 -7.86
CA GLY A 115 31.35 -5.62 -7.96
C GLY A 115 31.00 -4.18 -7.63
N ALA A 116 29.84 -3.69 -8.07
CA ALA A 116 29.31 -2.38 -7.69
C ALA A 116 29.04 -2.30 -6.18
N GLY A 117 28.38 -3.30 -5.60
CA GLY A 117 28.15 -3.36 -4.15
C GLY A 117 29.45 -3.32 -3.34
N LEU A 118 30.44 -4.12 -3.73
CA LEU A 118 31.77 -4.13 -3.11
C LEU A 118 32.50 -2.79 -3.27
N ALA A 119 32.47 -2.19 -4.46
CA ALA A 119 33.10 -0.89 -4.71
C ALA A 119 32.49 0.21 -3.84
N VAL A 120 31.17 0.21 -3.64
CA VAL A 120 30.48 1.17 -2.78
C VAL A 120 30.83 0.93 -1.29
N LEU A 121 30.92 -0.34 -0.86
CA LEU A 121 31.37 -0.68 0.50
C LEU A 121 32.81 -0.20 0.76
N VAL A 122 33.73 -0.46 -0.17
CA VAL A 122 35.12 0.02 -0.09
C VAL A 122 35.18 1.54 -0.09
N ALA A 123 34.43 2.21 -0.97
CA ALA A 123 34.39 3.67 -1.03
C ALA A 123 33.88 4.28 0.28
N ARG A 124 32.92 3.66 0.95
CA ARG A 124 32.51 4.08 2.30
C ARG A 124 33.65 3.93 3.31
N LEU A 125 34.31 2.77 3.33
CA LEU A 125 35.38 2.50 4.30
C LEU A 125 36.55 3.49 4.14
N VAL A 126 36.88 3.85 2.90
CA VAL A 126 38.01 4.73 2.59
C VAL A 126 37.64 6.21 2.73
N PHE A 127 36.47 6.62 2.22
CA PHE A 127 36.09 8.03 2.08
C PHE A 127 35.01 8.49 3.08
N GLY A 128 34.38 7.58 3.81
CA GLY A 128 33.23 7.88 4.68
C GLY A 128 31.94 8.25 3.93
N PRO A 129 30.86 8.61 4.66
CA PRO A 129 29.68 9.25 4.07
C PRO A 129 30.06 10.60 3.48
N GLY A 130 30.09 10.73 2.16
CA GLY A 130 30.44 12.02 1.55
C GLY A 130 30.31 12.04 0.04
N THR A 131 30.69 13.17 -0.55
CA THR A 131 30.62 13.39 -2.00
C THR A 131 31.41 12.35 -2.77
N GLN A 132 32.59 11.94 -2.28
CA GLN A 132 33.43 10.93 -2.91
C GLN A 132 32.72 9.57 -3.04
N MET A 133 32.05 9.12 -1.96
CA MET A 133 31.23 7.90 -2.00
C MET A 133 30.08 8.02 -3.01
N LYS A 134 29.40 9.18 -3.06
CA LYS A 134 28.31 9.43 -4.02
C LYS A 134 28.80 9.36 -5.47
N VAL A 135 30.01 9.84 -5.75
CA VAL A 135 30.64 9.72 -7.08
C VAL A 135 30.88 8.25 -7.44
N VAL A 136 31.40 7.44 -6.51
CA VAL A 136 31.59 5.99 -6.77
C VAL A 136 30.25 5.31 -7.06
N VAL A 137 29.20 5.61 -6.28
CA VAL A 137 27.85 5.08 -6.53
C VAL A 137 27.37 5.45 -7.94
N ALA A 138 27.55 6.70 -8.35
CA ALA A 138 27.16 7.16 -9.68
C ALA A 138 27.94 6.44 -10.81
N LEU A 139 29.25 6.25 -10.63
CA LEU A 139 30.08 5.51 -11.59
C LEU A 139 29.70 4.03 -11.67
N CYS A 140 29.41 3.38 -10.54
CA CYS A 140 28.93 2.01 -10.51
C CYS A 140 27.57 1.87 -11.22
N ALA A 141 26.63 2.79 -10.96
CA ALA A 141 25.35 2.83 -11.66
C ALA A 141 25.53 3.02 -13.17
N ALA A 142 26.39 3.95 -13.59
CA ALA A 142 26.73 4.17 -14.99
C ALA A 142 27.37 2.92 -15.64
N GLY A 143 28.24 2.22 -14.91
CA GLY A 143 28.84 0.97 -15.36
C GLY A 143 27.82 -0.15 -15.59
N ILE A 144 26.86 -0.32 -14.67
CA ILE A 144 25.74 -1.27 -14.83
C ILE A 144 24.87 -0.88 -16.02
N LEU A 145 24.53 0.41 -16.16
CA LEU A 145 23.74 0.91 -17.29
C LEU A 145 24.45 0.67 -18.64
N TYR A 146 25.75 0.91 -18.71
CA TYR A 146 26.56 0.68 -19.90
C TYR A 146 26.67 -0.81 -20.24
N HIS A 147 26.85 -1.67 -19.23
CA HIS A 147 26.81 -3.12 -19.41
C HIS A 147 25.48 -3.57 -20.01
N LEU A 148 24.36 -3.11 -19.45
CA LEU A 148 23.02 -3.39 -19.99
C LEU A 148 22.84 -2.81 -21.40
N PHE A 149 23.38 -1.62 -21.70
CA PHE A 149 23.34 -1.04 -23.05
C PHE A 149 24.02 -1.93 -24.10
N LYS A 150 25.10 -2.62 -23.73
CA LYS A 150 25.85 -3.53 -24.61
C LYS A 150 25.23 -4.92 -24.70
N THR A 151 24.63 -5.40 -23.61
CA THR A 151 24.19 -6.80 -23.49
C THR A 151 22.69 -7.00 -23.65
N ASP A 152 21.87 -6.07 -23.15
CA ASP A 152 20.40 -6.18 -23.17
C ASP A 152 19.74 -4.78 -23.23
N ARG A 153 19.66 -4.23 -24.44
CA ARG A 153 19.05 -2.91 -24.69
C ARG A 153 17.57 -2.84 -24.33
N ARG A 154 16.84 -3.96 -24.42
CA ARG A 154 15.42 -4.02 -24.03
C ARG A 154 15.29 -3.90 -22.52
N ALA A 155 16.07 -4.64 -21.74
CA ALA A 155 16.07 -4.54 -20.28
C ALA A 155 16.47 -3.13 -19.81
N LEU A 156 17.46 -2.51 -20.45
CA LEU A 156 17.81 -1.11 -20.20
C LEU A 156 16.64 -0.16 -20.49
N GLY A 157 16.01 -0.28 -21.66
CA GLY A 157 14.87 0.56 -22.05
C GLY A 157 13.67 0.39 -21.12
N LEU A 158 13.37 -0.85 -20.70
CA LEU A 158 12.35 -1.14 -19.72
C LEU A 158 12.68 -0.53 -18.35
N MET A 159 13.91 -0.67 -17.87
CA MET A 159 14.34 -0.11 -16.59
C MET A 159 14.26 1.41 -16.58
N VAL A 160 14.85 2.07 -17.58
CA VAL A 160 14.85 3.53 -17.71
C VAL A 160 13.43 4.05 -17.92
N GLY A 161 12.65 3.44 -18.82
CA GLY A 161 11.27 3.85 -19.08
C GLY A 161 10.36 3.66 -17.86
N THR A 162 10.53 2.58 -17.10
CA THR A 162 9.80 2.33 -15.83
C THR A 162 10.13 3.42 -14.81
N VAL A 163 11.42 3.76 -14.64
CA VAL A 163 11.84 4.82 -13.71
C VAL A 163 11.30 6.19 -14.14
N ILE A 164 11.37 6.53 -15.43
CA ILE A 164 10.84 7.80 -15.96
C ILE A 164 9.33 7.87 -15.74
N LEU A 165 8.56 6.85 -16.13
CA LEU A 165 7.11 6.89 -16.00
C LEU A 165 6.64 6.82 -14.54
N PHE A 166 7.34 6.05 -13.69
CA PHE A 166 7.13 6.12 -12.25
C PHE A 166 7.37 7.53 -11.74
N GLY A 167 8.48 8.18 -12.13
CA GLY A 167 8.80 9.56 -11.76
C GLY A 167 7.74 10.57 -12.22
N ILE A 168 7.19 10.40 -13.42
CA ILE A 168 6.08 11.22 -13.92
C ILE A 168 4.83 11.01 -13.06
N GLY A 169 4.46 9.77 -12.72
CA GLY A 169 3.33 9.51 -11.82
C GLY A 169 3.56 10.09 -10.41
N TYR A 170 4.77 9.91 -9.89
CA TYR A 170 5.20 10.39 -8.58
C TYR A 170 5.31 11.93 -8.51
N SER A 171 5.43 12.61 -9.66
CA SER A 171 5.45 14.07 -9.75
C SER A 171 4.18 14.74 -9.23
N THR A 172 3.10 13.98 -9.00
CA THR A 172 1.90 14.45 -8.29
C THR A 172 2.21 15.04 -6.91
N TYR A 173 3.29 14.60 -6.24
CA TYR A 173 3.77 15.21 -5.00
C TYR A 173 4.20 16.69 -5.14
N VAL A 174 4.56 17.14 -6.34
CA VAL A 174 4.89 18.55 -6.61
C VAL A 174 3.68 19.45 -6.33
N ALA A 175 2.46 18.92 -6.42
CA ALA A 175 1.27 19.67 -6.02
C ALA A 175 1.31 20.12 -4.55
N LEU A 176 1.98 19.36 -3.66
CA LEU A 176 2.15 19.77 -2.26
C LEU A 176 3.10 20.96 -2.13
N LEU A 177 4.23 20.95 -2.85
CA LEU A 177 5.19 22.08 -2.89
C LEU A 177 4.50 23.34 -3.41
N ILE A 178 3.76 23.24 -4.52
CA ILE A 178 3.04 24.37 -5.10
C ILE A 178 1.95 24.86 -4.15
N ARG A 179 1.13 23.95 -3.61
CA ARG A 179 0.02 24.32 -2.71
C ARG A 179 0.54 24.98 -1.45
N SER A 180 1.57 24.43 -0.80
CA SER A 180 2.16 25.00 0.42
C SER A 180 2.81 26.36 0.15
N GLY A 181 3.49 26.54 -1.00
CA GLY A 181 4.05 27.83 -1.40
C GLY A 181 3.02 28.94 -1.71
N LEU A 182 1.72 28.61 -1.78
CA LEU A 182 0.62 29.57 -1.83
C LEU A 182 0.13 29.98 -0.43
N ASP A 183 0.76 29.48 0.63
CA ASP A 183 0.47 29.76 2.03
C ASP A 183 -1.01 29.52 2.42
N PRO A 184 -1.57 28.31 2.16
CA PRO A 184 -2.99 28.03 2.37
C PRO A 184 -3.30 28.00 3.87
N GLY A 185 -4.53 28.36 4.26
CA GLY A 185 -4.95 28.45 5.66
C GLY A 185 -4.68 27.19 6.50
N ILE A 186 -4.74 26.00 5.87
CA ILE A 186 -4.27 24.72 6.43
C ILE A 186 -3.05 24.24 5.65
N ASP A 187 -1.87 24.36 6.28
CA ASP A 187 -0.58 23.98 5.68
C ASP A 187 0.24 23.02 6.56
N MET A 188 -0.22 21.76 6.60
CA MET A 188 0.41 20.73 7.42
C MET A 188 1.86 20.48 7.03
N ASN A 189 2.79 20.60 7.99
CA ASN A 189 4.24 20.46 7.84
C ASN A 189 4.93 21.53 6.97
N ASN A 190 4.19 22.46 6.36
CA ASN A 190 4.71 23.49 5.47
C ASN A 190 5.81 22.97 4.50
N PRO A 191 5.48 22.07 3.56
CA PRO A 191 6.43 21.52 2.60
C PRO A 191 6.71 22.49 1.42
N GLU A 192 6.82 23.80 1.63
CA GLU A 192 7.03 24.82 0.59
C GLU A 192 8.44 24.79 -0.03
N ASN A 193 9.43 24.27 0.72
CA ASN A 193 10.83 24.19 0.30
C ASN A 193 11.32 22.74 0.31
N LEU A 194 12.42 22.46 -0.41
CA LEU A 194 12.94 21.10 -0.56
C LEU A 194 13.27 20.44 0.79
N THR A 195 13.75 21.19 1.78
CA THR A 195 14.09 20.65 3.10
C THR A 195 12.84 20.13 3.80
N ASN A 196 11.81 20.95 3.95
CA ASN A 196 10.55 20.56 4.60
C ASN A 196 9.80 19.50 3.79
N PHE A 197 9.87 19.57 2.46
CA PHE A 197 9.28 18.56 1.58
C PHE A 197 9.92 17.18 1.77
N PHE A 198 11.25 17.09 1.85
CA PHE A 198 11.91 15.81 2.15
C PHE A 198 11.61 15.35 3.59
N ALA A 199 11.57 16.25 4.57
CA ALA A 199 11.17 15.90 5.93
C ALA A 199 9.73 15.35 6.00
N PHE A 200 8.82 15.93 5.21
CA PHE A 200 7.45 15.45 5.05
C PHE A 200 7.40 14.05 4.42
N LEU A 201 8.09 13.85 3.29
CA LEU A 201 8.15 12.54 2.61
C LEU A 201 8.74 11.45 3.50
N ASN A 202 9.79 11.79 4.26
CA ASN A 202 10.44 10.89 5.21
C ASN A 202 9.64 10.68 6.49
N ARG A 203 8.52 11.40 6.67
CA ARG A 203 7.66 11.32 7.84
C ARG A 203 8.39 11.64 9.15
N GLU A 204 9.38 12.54 9.12
CA GLU A 204 10.25 12.85 10.27
C GLU A 204 9.46 13.32 11.51
N GLN A 205 8.30 13.96 11.31
CA GLN A 205 7.39 14.39 12.38
C GLN A 205 6.88 13.24 13.28
N TYR A 206 6.89 11.99 12.79
CA TYR A 206 6.36 10.82 13.51
C TYR A 206 7.44 10.03 14.26
N GLY A 207 8.68 10.52 14.30
CA GLY A 207 9.80 9.87 15.00
C GLY A 207 10.50 8.76 14.21
N THR A 208 11.43 8.07 14.87
CA THR A 208 12.43 7.18 14.24
C THR A 208 12.17 5.68 14.45
N ASP A 209 11.03 5.31 15.03
CA ASP A 209 10.71 3.90 15.28
C ASP A 209 10.63 3.12 13.96
N SER A 210 11.45 2.06 13.85
CA SER A 210 11.45 1.19 12.70
C SER A 210 10.12 0.42 12.62
N GLN A 211 9.25 0.84 11.71
CA GLN A 211 7.95 0.19 11.47
C GLN A 211 8.11 -1.30 11.13
N LEU A 212 9.20 -1.68 10.44
CA LEU A 212 9.47 -3.06 10.06
C LEU A 212 9.80 -3.95 11.27
N LEU A 213 10.48 -3.43 12.30
CA LEU A 213 10.76 -4.18 13.52
C LEU A 213 9.60 -4.09 14.51
N GLY A 214 8.87 -2.97 14.46
CA GLY A 214 7.67 -2.77 15.23
C GLY A 214 6.62 -3.84 14.98
N MET A 215 6.60 -4.53 13.83
CA MET A 215 5.69 -5.67 13.60
C MET A 215 6.03 -6.92 14.44
N LEU A 216 7.29 -7.06 14.85
CA LEU A 216 7.79 -8.21 15.60
C LEU A 216 7.53 -8.10 17.10
N THR A 217 7.34 -6.88 17.61
CA THR A 217 6.98 -6.62 19.00
C THR A 217 5.47 -6.45 19.11
N GLU A 218 4.78 -7.25 19.91
CA GLU A 218 3.32 -7.17 19.98
C GLU A 218 2.88 -5.88 20.71
N ARG A 219 2.13 -5.00 20.03
CA ARG A 219 1.49 -3.83 20.67
C ARG A 219 0.16 -4.17 21.33
N SER A 220 -0.42 -5.32 20.99
CA SER A 220 -1.65 -5.86 21.55
C SER A 220 -1.72 -7.37 21.27
N SER A 221 -2.71 -8.07 21.84
CA SER A 221 -2.88 -9.50 21.57
C SER A 221 -3.07 -9.79 20.07
N ARG A 222 -2.45 -10.88 19.58
CA ARG A 222 -2.64 -11.33 18.18
C ARG A 222 -4.07 -11.74 17.88
N SER A 223 -4.81 -12.22 18.89
CA SER A 223 -6.25 -12.46 18.75
C SER A 223 -6.99 -11.17 18.40
N TYR A 224 -6.73 -10.08 19.12
CA TYR A 224 -7.35 -8.79 18.83
C TYR A 224 -7.02 -8.30 17.41
N GLN A 225 -5.75 -8.36 16.99
CA GLN A 225 -5.32 -7.89 15.66
C GLN A 225 -5.86 -8.76 14.51
N LEU A 226 -5.69 -10.08 14.60
CA LEU A 226 -5.99 -10.99 13.50
C LEU A 226 -7.47 -11.39 13.48
N TRP A 227 -8.07 -11.63 14.64
CA TRP A 227 -9.45 -12.12 14.72
C TRP A 227 -10.46 -10.99 14.85
N HIS A 228 -10.32 -10.15 15.88
CA HIS A 228 -11.30 -9.09 16.21
C HIS A 228 -11.18 -7.84 15.33
N GLN A 229 -10.11 -7.71 14.55
CA GLN A 229 -9.99 -6.67 13.53
C GLN A 229 -9.97 -7.29 12.14
N GLN A 230 -8.87 -7.92 11.72
CA GLN A 230 -8.72 -8.37 10.33
C GLN A 230 -9.83 -9.32 9.87
N MET A 231 -10.07 -10.44 10.57
CA MET A 231 -11.13 -11.39 10.18
C MET A 231 -12.53 -10.83 10.37
N LYS A 232 -12.79 -10.07 11.46
CA LYS A 232 -14.05 -9.34 11.65
C LYS A 232 -14.39 -8.49 10.41
N TYR A 233 -13.47 -7.63 9.98
CA TYR A 233 -13.67 -6.77 8.81
C TYR A 233 -13.83 -7.57 7.53
N PHE A 234 -13.07 -8.66 7.37
CA PHE A 234 -13.19 -9.54 6.22
C PHE A 234 -14.59 -10.13 6.11
N PHE A 235 -15.16 -10.68 7.18
CA PHE A 235 -16.50 -11.27 7.13
C PHE A 235 -17.59 -10.21 6.94
N GLN A 236 -17.42 -9.02 7.53
CA GLN A 236 -18.31 -7.87 7.35
C GLN A 236 -18.43 -7.40 5.89
N GLN A 237 -17.45 -7.68 5.02
CA GLN A 237 -17.52 -7.25 3.62
C GLN A 237 -18.52 -8.04 2.77
N TRP A 238 -18.96 -9.22 3.23
CA TRP A 238 -19.69 -10.17 2.40
C TRP A 238 -21.04 -10.60 2.99
N PRO A 239 -21.91 -9.69 3.49
CA PRO A 239 -23.25 -10.07 3.89
C PRO A 239 -24.04 -10.55 2.68
N PHE A 240 -24.89 -11.55 2.86
CA PHE A 240 -25.73 -12.09 1.80
C PHE A 240 -27.06 -12.56 2.40
N PRO A 241 -28.22 -12.37 1.75
CA PRO A 241 -29.54 -12.57 2.36
C PRO A 241 -29.90 -14.00 2.81
N PHE A 242 -28.99 -14.97 2.69
CA PHE A 242 -29.26 -16.39 2.94
C PHE A 242 -28.06 -17.06 3.62
N LEU A 243 -28.37 -18.05 4.47
CA LEU A 243 -27.39 -18.90 5.15
C LEU A 243 -26.38 -18.09 5.99
N GLU A 244 -26.92 -17.27 6.88
CA GLU A 244 -26.14 -16.44 7.81
C GLU A 244 -25.95 -17.16 9.16
N ARG A 245 -24.79 -16.93 9.79
CA ARG A 245 -24.51 -17.38 11.15
C ARG A 245 -23.86 -16.27 11.93
N ASP A 246 -24.46 -15.91 13.06
CA ASP A 246 -23.93 -14.88 13.93
C ASP A 246 -22.68 -15.35 14.66
N HIS A 247 -21.68 -14.47 14.68
CA HIS A 247 -20.46 -14.65 15.44
C HIS A 247 -20.16 -13.39 16.24
N ILE A 248 -19.73 -13.57 17.48
CA ILE A 248 -19.40 -12.46 18.38
C ILE A 248 -17.92 -12.10 18.20
N PHE A 249 -17.67 -10.91 17.67
CA PHE A 249 -16.38 -10.25 17.68
C PHE A 249 -16.36 -9.18 18.77
N ARG A 250 -15.35 -8.32 18.74
CA ARG A 250 -15.15 -7.21 19.67
C ARG A 250 -14.99 -5.92 18.88
N TRP A 251 -15.47 -4.80 19.42
CA TRP A 251 -15.18 -3.47 18.88
C TRP A 251 -13.67 -3.17 18.94
N ALA A 252 -13.19 -2.37 17.99
CA ALA A 252 -11.80 -1.93 18.00
C ALA A 252 -11.57 -0.81 19.04
N THR A 253 -12.62 -0.09 19.42
CA THR A 253 -12.57 1.05 20.35
C THR A 253 -12.62 0.65 21.82
N GLU A 254 -13.17 -0.52 22.13
CA GLU A 254 -13.46 -0.93 23.50
C GLU A 254 -13.63 -2.45 23.61
N ASP A 255 -13.62 -2.98 24.83
CA ASP A 255 -13.88 -4.40 25.11
C ASP A 255 -15.38 -4.70 25.23
N ALA A 256 -16.10 -4.39 24.14
CA ALA A 256 -17.52 -4.66 24.02
C ALA A 256 -17.80 -5.64 22.85
N PRO A 257 -18.81 -6.51 22.99
CA PRO A 257 -19.18 -7.46 21.95
C PRO A 257 -19.72 -6.74 20.70
N HIS A 258 -19.31 -7.24 19.53
CA HIS A 258 -19.76 -6.77 18.22
C HIS A 258 -20.21 -8.00 17.40
N VAL A 259 -21.52 -8.16 17.24
CA VAL A 259 -22.11 -9.31 16.54
C VAL A 259 -22.07 -9.08 15.04
N ILE A 260 -21.46 -10.02 14.30
CA ILE A 260 -21.41 -10.01 12.83
C ILE A 260 -22.06 -11.28 12.28
N SER A 261 -23.00 -11.12 11.37
CA SER A 261 -23.65 -12.23 10.65
C SER A 261 -22.77 -12.67 9.48
N ILE A 262 -22.10 -13.82 9.63
CA ILE A 262 -21.23 -14.39 8.61
C ILE A 262 -22.09 -15.14 7.59
N SER A 263 -22.05 -14.71 6.32
CA SER A 263 -22.82 -15.34 5.25
C SER A 263 -22.07 -16.48 4.57
N LEU A 264 -22.64 -17.67 4.54
CA LEU A 264 -21.98 -18.86 3.98
C LEU A 264 -21.90 -18.85 2.46
N VAL A 265 -22.83 -18.19 1.75
CA VAL A 265 -22.87 -18.22 0.28
C VAL A 265 -21.63 -17.57 -0.35
N PRO A 266 -21.24 -16.31 -0.03
CA PRO A 266 -19.99 -15.72 -0.50
C PRO A 266 -18.75 -16.49 -0.03
N MET A 267 -18.81 -17.10 1.16
CA MET A 267 -17.69 -17.86 1.70
C MET A 267 -17.44 -19.14 0.91
N VAL A 268 -18.48 -19.91 0.61
CA VAL A 268 -18.40 -21.14 -0.19
C VAL A 268 -18.03 -20.81 -1.64
N ALA A 269 -18.59 -19.76 -2.23
CA ALA A 269 -18.21 -19.32 -3.57
C ALA A 269 -16.72 -18.95 -3.62
N GLY A 270 -16.23 -18.15 -2.65
CA GLY A 270 -14.82 -17.78 -2.56
C GLY A 270 -13.91 -19.00 -2.37
N LEU A 271 -14.23 -19.92 -1.47
CA LEU A 271 -13.47 -21.16 -1.28
C LEU A 271 -13.46 -22.03 -2.54
N GLY A 272 -14.61 -22.19 -3.20
CA GLY A 272 -14.72 -22.93 -4.44
C GLY A 272 -13.84 -22.35 -5.54
N GLY A 273 -13.81 -21.02 -5.68
CA GLY A 273 -12.96 -20.36 -6.66
C GLY A 273 -11.49 -20.35 -6.30
N LEU A 274 -11.14 -20.27 -5.01
CA LEU A 274 -9.77 -20.42 -4.52
C LEU A 274 -9.21 -21.79 -4.92
N LEU A 275 -9.96 -22.86 -4.62
CA LEU A 275 -9.56 -24.23 -4.94
C LEU A 275 -9.51 -24.49 -6.45
N TRP A 276 -10.49 -23.96 -7.20
CA TRP A 276 -10.54 -24.11 -8.66
C TRP A 276 -9.40 -23.36 -9.35
N HIS A 277 -9.10 -22.14 -8.91
CA HIS A 277 -7.98 -21.33 -9.40
C HIS A 277 -6.65 -22.06 -9.14
N GLY A 278 -6.42 -22.54 -7.92
CA GLY A 278 -5.19 -23.26 -7.56
C GLY A 278 -4.97 -24.53 -8.40
N LYS A 279 -6.02 -25.30 -8.68
CA LYS A 279 -5.94 -26.52 -9.49
C LYS A 279 -5.69 -26.26 -10.98
N ARG A 280 -6.25 -25.18 -11.52
CA ARG A 280 -6.24 -24.91 -12.96
C ARG A 280 -5.08 -24.01 -13.39
N ASP A 281 -4.67 -23.11 -12.51
CA ASP A 281 -3.60 -22.16 -12.77
C ASP A 281 -2.88 -21.74 -11.48
N TRP A 282 -2.01 -22.65 -11.00
CA TRP A 282 -1.26 -22.43 -9.77
C TRP A 282 -0.36 -21.18 -9.80
N ARG A 283 0.07 -20.75 -10.99
CA ARG A 283 1.00 -19.61 -11.17
C ARG A 283 0.30 -18.29 -10.89
N ARG A 284 -0.86 -18.07 -11.51
CA ARG A 284 -1.68 -16.87 -11.26
C ARG A 284 -2.34 -16.95 -9.89
N PHE A 285 -2.70 -18.15 -9.44
CA PHE A 285 -3.19 -18.38 -8.09
C PHE A 285 -2.18 -17.90 -7.05
N LEU A 286 -0.90 -18.21 -7.22
CA LEU A 286 0.14 -17.78 -6.29
C LEU A 286 0.20 -16.26 -6.16
N ALA A 287 0.08 -15.51 -7.27
CA ALA A 287 0.07 -14.05 -7.21
C ALA A 287 -1.13 -13.49 -6.44
N VAL A 288 -2.34 -14.02 -6.70
CA VAL A 288 -3.55 -13.59 -5.99
C VAL A 288 -3.50 -13.99 -4.51
N LEU A 289 -2.99 -15.19 -4.20
CA LEU A 289 -2.78 -15.66 -2.83
C LEU A 289 -1.78 -14.78 -2.10
N THR A 290 -0.67 -14.40 -2.74
CA THR A 290 0.31 -13.47 -2.17
C THR A 290 -0.33 -12.12 -1.86
N MET A 291 -1.16 -11.58 -2.76
CA MET A 291 -1.91 -10.35 -2.49
C MET A 291 -2.85 -10.51 -1.29
N PHE A 292 -3.61 -11.61 -1.22
CA PHE A 292 -4.53 -11.91 -0.11
C PHE A 292 -3.81 -12.00 1.23
N VAL A 293 -2.67 -12.71 1.28
CA VAL A 293 -1.90 -12.92 2.51
C VAL A 293 -1.18 -11.65 2.94
N ILE A 294 -0.50 -10.95 2.02
CA ILE A 294 0.27 -9.74 2.35
C ILE A 294 -0.67 -8.60 2.72
N MET A 295 -1.75 -8.37 1.95
CA MET A 295 -2.69 -7.28 2.21
C MET A 295 -3.78 -7.66 3.23
N GLY A 296 -3.69 -8.85 3.81
CA GLY A 296 -4.47 -9.30 4.96
C GLY A 296 -3.57 -9.46 6.18
N LEU A 297 -3.01 -10.67 6.34
CA LEU A 297 -2.21 -11.06 7.51
C LEU A 297 -0.94 -10.21 7.62
N GLY A 298 -0.22 -10.03 6.52
CA GLY A 298 1.02 -9.23 6.48
C GLY A 298 0.78 -7.79 6.91
N LEU A 299 -0.28 -7.17 6.40
CA LEU A 299 -0.66 -5.80 6.74
C LEU A 299 -1.13 -5.68 8.20
N SER A 300 -1.85 -6.67 8.72
CA SER A 300 -2.26 -6.68 10.14
C SER A 300 -1.04 -6.73 11.07
N LEU A 301 -0.05 -7.56 10.74
CA LEU A 301 1.19 -7.64 11.51
C LEU A 301 2.00 -6.34 11.37
N TYR A 302 2.14 -5.82 10.15
CA TYR A 302 2.90 -4.60 9.86
C TYR A 302 2.33 -3.37 10.57
N LEU A 303 1.01 -3.21 10.57
CA LEU A 303 0.37 -2.08 11.26
C LEU A 303 0.41 -2.23 12.78
N ASN A 304 0.52 -3.47 13.28
CA ASN A 304 0.66 -3.79 14.70
C ASN A 304 -0.26 -2.92 15.58
N MET A 305 -1.55 -2.95 15.25
CA MET A 305 -2.52 -1.99 15.78
C MET A 305 -2.64 -2.13 17.31
N PRO A 306 -2.45 -1.05 18.10
CA PRO A 306 -2.64 -1.11 19.55
C PRO A 306 -4.11 -1.31 19.96
N ASP A 307 -4.33 -1.69 21.20
CA ASP A 307 -5.64 -1.84 21.82
C ASP A 307 -5.78 -0.81 22.97
N PRO A 308 -6.78 0.10 22.93
CA PRO A 308 -7.81 0.26 21.90
C PRO A 308 -7.36 1.05 20.67
N GLN A 309 -8.12 0.93 19.58
CA GLN A 309 -8.05 1.82 18.42
C GLN A 309 -9.02 3.00 18.59
N PRO A 310 -8.73 4.18 18.01
CA PRO A 310 -9.65 5.31 18.08
C PRO A 310 -10.94 5.13 17.25
N ARG A 311 -10.95 4.17 16.32
CA ARG A 311 -12.09 3.84 15.46
C ARG A 311 -11.88 2.49 14.75
N GLU A 312 -12.96 1.96 14.19
CA GLU A 312 -12.89 0.82 13.28
C GLU A 312 -12.11 1.17 12.00
N ARG A 313 -11.36 0.19 11.48
CA ARG A 313 -10.44 0.34 10.34
C ARG A 313 -10.73 -0.66 9.21
N HIS A 314 -12.01 -0.92 8.94
CA HIS A 314 -12.45 -1.89 7.94
C HIS A 314 -11.85 -1.66 6.54
N TYR A 315 -11.53 -0.41 6.18
CA TYR A 315 -10.97 -0.03 4.87
C TYR A 315 -9.51 -0.47 4.64
N VAL A 316 -8.77 -0.85 5.68
CA VAL A 316 -7.33 -1.10 5.60
C VAL A 316 -6.98 -2.34 4.77
N PHE A 317 -7.85 -3.37 4.79
CA PHE A 317 -7.57 -4.68 4.17
C PHE A 317 -8.14 -4.81 2.75
N GLY A 318 -8.33 -3.70 2.03
CA GLY A 318 -8.96 -3.67 0.70
C GLY A 318 -8.36 -4.66 -0.31
N GLY A 319 -7.04 -4.87 -0.29
CA GLY A 319 -6.39 -5.85 -1.18
C GLY A 319 -6.77 -7.30 -0.91
N MET A 320 -6.96 -7.67 0.36
CA MET A 320 -7.50 -8.98 0.75
C MET A 320 -8.93 -9.14 0.23
N PHE A 321 -9.74 -8.07 0.30
CA PHE A 321 -11.12 -8.10 -0.16
C PHE A 321 -11.20 -8.29 -1.68
N LEU A 322 -10.39 -7.55 -2.44
CA LEU A 322 -10.31 -7.69 -3.90
C LEU A 322 -9.90 -9.11 -4.34
N ALA A 323 -8.93 -9.73 -3.66
CA ALA A 323 -8.54 -11.11 -3.94
C ALA A 323 -9.70 -12.08 -3.68
N TRP A 324 -10.46 -11.86 -2.60
CA TRP A 324 -11.62 -12.68 -2.28
C TRP A 324 -12.76 -12.52 -3.30
N THR A 325 -13.09 -11.29 -3.71
CA THR A 325 -14.09 -11.03 -4.76
C THR A 325 -13.76 -11.76 -6.05
N LEU A 326 -12.48 -11.75 -6.45
CA LEU A 326 -12.01 -12.50 -7.61
C LEU A 326 -12.29 -14.00 -7.44
N TRP A 327 -11.95 -14.58 -6.28
CA TRP A 327 -12.25 -15.98 -6.02
C TRP A 327 -13.75 -16.27 -5.95
N MET A 328 -14.59 -15.37 -5.43
CA MET A 328 -16.06 -15.55 -5.50
C MET A 328 -16.54 -15.68 -6.95
N GLY A 329 -16.08 -14.80 -7.85
CA GLY A 329 -16.41 -14.87 -9.27
C GLY A 329 -15.88 -16.13 -9.96
N LEU A 330 -14.64 -16.54 -9.65
CA LEU A 330 -14.07 -17.80 -10.14
C LEU A 330 -14.81 -19.02 -9.57
N GLY A 331 -15.35 -18.93 -8.36
CA GLY A 331 -16.15 -19.98 -7.75
C GLY A 331 -17.48 -20.18 -8.47
N TRP A 332 -18.15 -19.09 -8.81
CA TRP A 332 -19.32 -19.16 -9.68
C TRP A 332 -18.99 -19.75 -11.04
N THR A 333 -17.88 -19.30 -11.64
CA THR A 333 -17.39 -19.83 -12.93
C THR A 333 -17.10 -21.34 -12.85
N ALA A 334 -16.52 -21.80 -11.73
CA ALA A 334 -16.23 -23.21 -11.48
C ALA A 334 -17.52 -24.04 -11.39
N LEU A 335 -18.56 -23.51 -10.74
CA LEU A 335 -19.87 -24.14 -10.68
C LEU A 335 -20.50 -24.25 -12.07
N VAL A 336 -20.52 -23.16 -12.84
CA VAL A 336 -21.04 -23.14 -14.22
C VAL A 336 -20.30 -24.13 -15.12
N ASP A 337 -18.97 -24.16 -15.07
CA ASP A 337 -18.13 -25.10 -15.84
C ASP A 337 -18.41 -26.56 -15.43
N THR A 338 -18.64 -26.82 -14.14
CA THR A 338 -19.00 -28.15 -13.64
C THR A 338 -20.38 -28.58 -14.15
N ILE A 339 -21.39 -27.71 -14.06
CA ILE A 339 -22.74 -27.97 -14.56
C ILE A 339 -22.70 -28.24 -16.07
N ARG A 340 -22.00 -27.41 -16.84
CA ARG A 340 -21.83 -27.58 -18.29
C ARG A 340 -21.23 -28.95 -18.67
N ARG A 341 -20.30 -29.47 -17.85
CA ARG A 341 -19.64 -30.75 -18.12
C ARG A 341 -20.47 -31.96 -17.68
N GLN A 342 -21.19 -31.85 -16.57
CA GLN A 342 -22.01 -32.93 -16.03
C GLN A 342 -23.36 -33.04 -16.74
N PHE A 343 -23.91 -31.91 -17.19
CA PHE A 343 -25.22 -31.82 -17.82
C PHE A 343 -25.05 -31.27 -19.23
N SER A 344 -25.58 -31.97 -20.24
CA SER A 344 -25.58 -31.54 -21.64
C SER A 344 -26.63 -30.46 -21.91
N LEU A 345 -26.53 -29.33 -21.21
CA LEU A 345 -27.46 -28.21 -21.32
C LEU A 345 -27.17 -27.36 -22.57
N PRO A 346 -28.21 -26.77 -23.19
CA PRO A 346 -28.04 -25.86 -24.32
C PRO A 346 -27.36 -24.55 -23.89
N THR A 347 -26.70 -23.87 -24.83
CA THR A 347 -25.91 -22.66 -24.57
C THR A 347 -26.70 -21.55 -23.88
N ASN A 348 -27.97 -21.37 -24.25
CA ASN A 348 -28.85 -20.38 -23.62
C ASN A 348 -29.08 -20.66 -22.13
N ALA A 349 -29.23 -21.92 -21.72
CA ALA A 349 -29.37 -22.31 -20.32
C ALA A 349 -28.07 -22.04 -19.53
N ILE A 350 -26.91 -22.37 -20.11
CA ILE A 350 -25.61 -22.06 -19.49
C ILE A 350 -25.39 -20.55 -19.36
N SER A 351 -25.77 -19.76 -20.37
CA SER A 351 -25.71 -18.29 -20.31
C SER A 351 -26.63 -17.75 -19.23
N ALA A 352 -27.86 -18.24 -19.11
CA ALA A 352 -28.79 -17.84 -18.05
C ALA A 352 -28.22 -18.14 -16.66
N ILE A 353 -27.69 -19.34 -16.43
CA ILE A 353 -27.02 -19.70 -15.16
C ILE A 353 -25.80 -18.78 -14.93
N SER A 354 -25.02 -18.47 -15.96
CA SER A 354 -23.89 -17.56 -15.81
C SER A 354 -24.32 -16.18 -15.29
N VAL A 355 -25.42 -15.64 -15.82
CA VAL A 355 -25.99 -14.35 -15.41
C VAL A 355 -26.56 -14.39 -13.98
N VAL A 356 -27.12 -15.51 -13.53
CA VAL A 356 -27.59 -15.69 -12.14
C VAL A 356 -26.48 -15.43 -11.12
N GLY A 357 -25.21 -15.62 -11.49
CA GLY A 357 -24.06 -15.28 -10.64
C GLY A 357 -23.98 -13.81 -10.23
N LEU A 358 -24.61 -12.91 -11.00
CA LEU A 358 -24.72 -11.49 -10.64
C LEU A 358 -25.56 -11.27 -9.37
N LEU A 359 -26.35 -12.25 -8.94
CA LEU A 359 -27.02 -12.20 -7.64
C LEU A 359 -26.02 -12.10 -6.48
N LEU A 360 -24.78 -12.60 -6.61
CA LEU A 360 -23.76 -12.46 -5.57
C LEU A 360 -23.46 -10.98 -5.24
N PRO A 361 -22.93 -10.16 -6.18
CA PRO A 361 -22.70 -8.75 -5.90
C PRO A 361 -23.99 -7.96 -5.64
N LEU A 362 -25.12 -8.32 -6.29
CA LEU A 362 -26.40 -7.65 -6.03
C LEU A 362 -26.93 -7.91 -4.62
N GLY A 363 -26.79 -9.14 -4.11
CA GLY A 363 -27.23 -9.50 -2.76
C GLY A 363 -26.36 -8.86 -1.67
N VAL A 364 -25.05 -8.79 -1.89
CA VAL A 364 -24.13 -8.04 -1.02
C VAL A 364 -24.49 -6.56 -1.03
N GLY A 365 -24.65 -5.98 -2.22
CA GLY A 365 -25.03 -4.58 -2.38
C GLY A 365 -26.37 -4.25 -1.73
N ALA A 366 -27.37 -5.13 -1.85
CA ALA A 366 -28.68 -4.93 -1.24
C ALA A 366 -28.63 -4.94 0.30
N LYS A 367 -27.85 -5.85 0.92
CA LYS A 367 -27.69 -5.88 2.39
C LYS A 367 -26.94 -4.64 2.90
N LEU A 368 -25.91 -4.21 2.17
CA LEU A 368 -25.10 -3.06 2.57
C LEU A 368 -25.71 -1.71 2.16
N TYR A 369 -26.75 -1.69 1.32
CA TYR A 369 -27.25 -0.46 0.72
C TYR A 369 -27.55 0.61 1.76
N HIS A 370 -28.36 0.29 2.78
CA HIS A 370 -28.73 1.25 3.81
C HIS A 370 -27.59 1.60 4.78
N GLU A 371 -26.64 0.68 5.00
CA GLU A 371 -25.47 0.96 5.86
C GLU A 371 -24.41 1.83 5.16
N MET A 372 -24.34 1.71 3.83
CA MET A 372 -23.40 2.43 2.98
C MET A 372 -24.01 3.67 2.34
N ASP A 373 -25.33 3.84 2.42
CA ASP A 373 -26.01 5.05 2.02
C ASP A 373 -25.59 6.18 2.96
N ARG A 374 -24.97 7.20 2.37
CA ARG A 374 -24.53 8.42 3.04
C ARG A 374 -25.34 9.62 2.57
N THR A 375 -26.44 9.38 1.87
CA THR A 375 -27.41 10.42 1.54
C THR A 375 -27.87 11.04 2.85
N ASP A 376 -27.76 12.37 2.92
CA ASP A 376 -28.07 13.16 4.11
C ASP A 376 -27.19 12.88 5.36
N ASP A 377 -25.97 12.36 5.20
CA ASP A 377 -24.99 12.25 6.30
C ASP A 377 -24.28 13.61 6.54
N PHE A 378 -24.95 14.48 7.29
CA PHE A 378 -24.45 15.81 7.68
C PHE A 378 -23.72 15.81 9.04
N ILE A 379 -23.42 14.66 9.63
CA ILE A 379 -22.89 14.58 11.01
C ILE A 379 -21.63 15.44 11.18
N ALA A 380 -20.67 15.34 10.27
CA ALA A 380 -19.43 16.13 10.35
C ALA A 380 -19.70 17.64 10.21
N TYR A 381 -20.66 18.01 9.35
CA TYR A 381 -21.06 19.39 9.12
C TYR A 381 -21.77 19.95 10.36
N ASP A 382 -22.86 19.32 10.79
CA ASP A 382 -23.68 19.76 11.91
C ASP A 382 -22.91 19.78 13.23
N TYR A 383 -22.05 18.79 13.46
CA TYR A 383 -21.17 18.75 14.62
C TYR A 383 -20.25 19.98 14.67
N ALA A 384 -19.54 20.25 13.56
CA ALA A 384 -18.62 21.37 13.50
C ALA A 384 -19.32 22.73 13.57
N TYR A 385 -20.45 22.87 12.86
CA TYR A 385 -21.26 24.08 12.87
C TYR A 385 -21.76 24.39 14.29
N ASN A 386 -22.40 23.42 14.95
CA ASN A 386 -22.94 23.63 16.30
C ASN A 386 -21.85 23.91 17.33
N LEU A 387 -20.68 23.25 17.21
CA LEU A 387 -19.57 23.49 18.11
C LEU A 387 -19.02 24.92 17.97
N LEU A 388 -18.81 25.39 16.74
CA LEU A 388 -18.35 26.76 16.47
C LEU A 388 -19.37 27.81 16.90
N GLN A 389 -20.66 27.61 16.62
CA GLN A 389 -21.70 28.57 16.99
C GLN A 389 -21.88 28.73 18.49
N SER A 390 -21.58 27.67 19.26
CA SER A 390 -21.68 27.68 20.73
C SER A 390 -20.52 28.42 21.41
N CYS A 391 -19.46 28.75 20.68
CA CYS A 391 -18.31 29.47 21.21
C CYS A 391 -18.59 30.97 21.39
N ASP A 392 -18.05 31.58 22.43
CA ASP A 392 -18.02 33.04 22.57
C ASP A 392 -17.15 33.69 21.48
N PRO A 393 -17.38 34.98 21.13
CA PRO A 393 -16.56 35.70 20.15
C PRO A 393 -15.07 35.73 20.52
N ASN A 394 -14.18 35.47 19.54
CA ASN A 394 -12.72 35.45 19.71
C ASN A 394 -12.19 34.43 20.75
N SER A 395 -12.95 33.37 21.02
CA SER A 395 -12.56 32.33 21.97
C SER A 395 -11.56 31.32 21.36
N LEU A 396 -10.93 30.51 22.23
CA LEU A 396 -10.11 29.38 21.85
C LEU A 396 -10.93 28.09 22.00
N LEU A 397 -11.02 27.29 20.95
CA LEU A 397 -11.66 25.98 20.95
C LEU A 397 -10.60 24.88 20.89
N PHE A 398 -10.44 24.11 21.96
CA PHE A 398 -9.48 23.02 22.02
C PHE A 398 -10.07 21.71 21.49
N THR A 399 -9.34 21.06 20.60
CA THR A 399 -9.67 19.76 20.00
C THR A 399 -8.50 18.78 20.16
N ASN A 400 -8.72 17.48 19.92
CA ASN A 400 -7.73 16.47 20.22
C ASN A 400 -7.25 15.65 19.02
N GLY A 401 -7.94 15.63 17.87
CA GLY A 401 -7.53 14.79 16.75
C GLY A 401 -8.06 15.22 15.38
N ASP A 402 -7.98 14.31 14.42
CA ASP A 402 -8.38 14.61 13.04
C ASP A 402 -9.90 14.76 12.91
N ASN A 403 -10.65 13.89 13.60
CA ASN A 403 -12.11 13.77 13.46
C ASN A 403 -12.89 14.97 14.04
N ASP A 404 -12.35 15.63 15.06
CA ASP A 404 -12.96 16.83 15.65
C ASP A 404 -12.39 18.12 15.07
N THR A 405 -11.11 18.14 14.68
CA THR A 405 -10.45 19.36 14.17
C THR A 405 -10.76 19.66 12.71
N PHE A 406 -10.65 18.66 11.83
CA PHE A 406 -10.73 18.92 10.38
C PHE A 406 -12.11 19.42 9.92
N PRO A 407 -13.23 18.92 10.46
CA PRO A 407 -14.53 19.49 10.16
C PRO A 407 -14.64 20.97 10.56
N LEU A 408 -14.05 21.37 11.68
CA LEU A 408 -14.03 22.78 12.11
C LEU A 408 -13.20 23.65 11.17
N TRP A 409 -12.02 23.18 10.77
CA TRP A 409 -11.19 23.91 9.80
C TRP A 409 -11.88 24.01 8.44
N TYR A 410 -12.59 22.98 7.99
CA TYR A 410 -13.42 23.06 6.78
C TYR A 410 -14.46 24.18 6.90
N MET A 411 -15.19 24.26 8.00
CA MET A 411 -16.18 25.31 8.24
C MET A 411 -15.58 26.72 8.18
N GLN A 412 -14.37 26.89 8.70
CA GLN A 412 -13.73 28.20 8.74
C GLN A 412 -13.12 28.59 7.39
N GLU A 413 -12.39 27.68 6.75
CA GLU A 413 -11.60 27.96 5.54
C GLU A 413 -12.42 27.88 4.25
N VAL A 414 -13.47 27.06 4.23
CA VAL A 414 -14.30 26.85 3.03
C VAL A 414 -15.63 27.58 3.18
N GLU A 415 -16.35 27.35 4.27
CA GLU A 415 -17.70 27.93 4.48
C GLU A 415 -17.65 29.35 5.07
N GLY A 416 -16.50 29.81 5.59
CA GLY A 416 -16.34 31.14 6.17
C GLY A 416 -17.08 31.34 7.49
N ILE A 417 -17.38 30.26 8.22
CA ILE A 417 -18.20 30.28 9.43
C ILE A 417 -17.32 30.43 10.67
N ARG A 418 -17.65 31.41 11.53
CA ARG A 418 -16.98 31.64 12.84
C ARG A 418 -15.45 31.65 12.72
N THR A 419 -14.93 32.39 11.74
CA THR A 419 -13.48 32.59 11.53
C THR A 419 -12.81 33.39 12.66
N ASP A 420 -13.60 33.95 13.59
CA ASP A 420 -13.15 34.62 14.81
C ASP A 420 -12.66 33.64 15.89
N VAL A 421 -13.17 32.40 15.91
CA VAL A 421 -12.82 31.38 16.90
C VAL A 421 -11.49 30.72 16.50
N ARG A 422 -10.53 30.58 17.41
CA ARG A 422 -9.30 29.85 17.11
C ARG A 422 -9.40 28.39 17.55
N VAL A 423 -9.40 27.49 16.58
CA VAL A 423 -9.32 26.04 16.80
C VAL A 423 -7.89 25.61 17.09
N VAL A 424 -7.67 24.98 18.25
CA VAL A 424 -6.36 24.53 18.74
C VAL A 424 -6.37 23.00 18.93
N ASN A 425 -5.69 22.28 18.03
CA ASN A 425 -5.54 20.84 18.08
C ASN A 425 -4.36 20.43 18.98
N LEU A 426 -4.66 19.79 20.10
CA LEU A 426 -3.71 19.36 21.11
C LEU A 426 -2.71 18.31 20.59
N SER A 427 -3.12 17.43 19.68
CA SER A 427 -2.24 16.42 19.07
C SER A 427 -1.24 17.00 18.06
N LEU A 428 -1.45 18.24 17.60
CA LEU A 428 -0.54 18.95 16.70
C LEU A 428 0.32 19.99 17.43
N LEU A 429 -0.01 20.35 18.69
CA LEU A 429 0.74 21.33 19.48
C LEU A 429 2.19 20.93 19.78
N ASN A 430 2.54 19.65 19.62
CA ASN A 430 3.91 19.16 19.70
C ASN A 430 4.72 19.40 18.41
N THR A 431 4.12 19.92 17.34
CA THR A 431 4.78 20.16 16.05
C THR A 431 5.15 21.62 15.86
N GLY A 432 6.38 21.87 15.41
CA GLY A 432 6.91 23.24 15.27
C GLY A 432 6.21 24.07 14.19
N TRP A 433 5.67 23.45 13.14
CA TRP A 433 4.92 24.15 12.10
C TRP A 433 3.57 24.66 12.63
N TYR A 434 2.89 23.86 13.45
CA TYR A 434 1.57 24.21 13.97
C TYR A 434 1.64 25.34 15.01
N ILE A 435 2.67 25.31 15.88
CA ILE A 435 2.94 26.40 16.83
C ILE A 435 3.13 27.74 16.09
N LYS A 436 3.91 27.75 15.01
CA LYS A 436 4.11 28.95 14.18
C LYS A 436 2.80 29.41 13.55
N GLN A 437 1.99 28.49 13.03
CA GLN A 437 0.69 28.82 12.45
C GLN A 437 -0.24 29.50 13.47
N LEU A 438 -0.31 28.99 14.70
CA LEU A 438 -1.13 29.57 15.77
C LEU A 438 -0.66 30.98 16.18
N ARG A 439 0.67 31.23 16.17
CA ARG A 439 1.28 32.52 16.53
C ARG A 439 1.15 33.56 15.42
N ASP A 440 1.35 33.14 14.17
CA ASP A 440 1.58 34.06 13.04
C ASP A 440 0.32 34.34 12.23
N ARG A 441 -0.64 33.40 12.17
CA ARG A 441 -1.90 33.57 11.42
C ARG A 441 -3.03 34.03 12.32
N GLU A 442 -4.05 34.66 11.74
CA GLU A 442 -5.26 35.05 12.48
C GLU A 442 -6.26 33.88 12.61
N PRO A 443 -7.06 33.81 13.70
CA PRO A 443 -6.97 34.60 14.94
C PRO A 443 -5.76 34.21 15.82
N LYS A 444 -4.82 35.13 16.08
CA LYS A 444 -3.55 34.78 16.74
C LYS A 444 -3.72 34.28 18.18
N VAL A 445 -2.93 33.27 18.56
CA VAL A 445 -2.74 32.88 19.96
C VAL A 445 -1.50 33.59 20.50
N ALA A 446 -1.67 34.42 21.53
CA ALA A 446 -0.55 35.07 22.20
C ALA A 446 0.31 34.01 22.90
N MET A 447 1.53 33.78 22.39
CA MET A 447 2.53 32.93 23.03
C MET A 447 3.63 33.82 23.56
N SER A 448 3.75 33.89 24.90
CA SER A 448 4.75 34.69 25.62
C SER A 448 6.12 34.04 25.65
#